data_AF-A0A8T3XV14-F1
#
_entry.id   AF-A0A8T3XV14-F1
#
_cell.length_a   1.000
_cell.length_b   1.000
_cell.length_c   1.000
_cell.angle_alpha   90.00
_cell.angle_beta   90.00
_cell.angle_gamma   90.00
#
_symmetry.space_group_name_H-M   'P 1'
#
loop_
_entity.id
_entity.type
_entity.pdbx_description
1 polymer ?
#
loop_
_entity_poly.entity_id
_entity_poly.type
_entity_poly.pdbx_seq_one_letter_code
_entity_poly.pdbx_strand_id
1 'polypeptide(L)'
;MKAKAKHISLELRKRIVKIPRKEHHKILHHIHKKHFVSKETLFYMKEYGPRSHLIHEIVKDSIPVLFLSVILAPFAGLALRSIFDKLSFLIPLVIMVPALNGIIGELGSTIASKFTTGLFLGKIKGTPWKSNFVKILLHAKIKVAIASVLYLSLLALFLSAVKGFQFDLMFALKIIFIGLVSSITIVGILFVISVIGGIIIFKRGEDPNNFLIPMSTSIADVVTLIVVSALALLLF
;
A
#
# COMPACT_ATOMS: atom_id res chain seq x y z
N MET A 1 -6.88 -32.30 24.12
CA MET A 1 -6.22 -33.53 23.65
C MET A 1 -4.78 -33.18 23.22
N LYS A 2 -3.76 -33.53 24.02
CA LYS A 2 -2.36 -33.20 23.75
C LYS A 2 -1.79 -34.13 22.67
N ALA A 3 -1.65 -33.65 21.44
CA ALA A 3 -1.01 -34.41 20.36
C ALA A 3 0.52 -34.44 20.58
N LYS A 4 1.06 -35.61 20.89
CA LYS A 4 2.51 -35.90 20.87
C LYS A 4 3.04 -35.71 19.44
N ALA A 5 3.61 -34.55 19.14
CA ALA A 5 4.34 -34.34 17.89
C ALA A 5 5.61 -35.21 17.88
N LYS A 6 5.60 -36.30 17.11
CA LYS A 6 6.79 -37.12 16.83
C LYS A 6 7.86 -36.24 16.19
N HIS A 7 9.09 -36.25 16.74
CA HIS A 7 10.24 -35.51 16.22
C HIS A 7 10.45 -35.79 14.72
N ILE A 8 10.21 -34.79 13.88
CA ILE A 8 10.53 -34.83 12.45
C ILE A 8 12.04 -34.73 12.31
N SER A 9 12.68 -35.70 11.63
CA SER A 9 14.12 -35.70 11.44
C SER A 9 14.62 -34.47 10.68
N LEU A 10 15.82 -34.01 11.00
CA LEU A 10 16.47 -32.84 10.35
C LEU A 10 16.61 -33.02 8.83
N GLU A 11 16.80 -34.25 8.36
CA GLU A 11 16.85 -34.58 6.93
C GLU A 11 15.53 -34.33 6.20
N LEU A 12 14.40 -34.72 6.81
CA LEU A 12 13.08 -34.48 6.24
C LEU A 12 12.79 -32.99 6.15
N ARG A 13 13.18 -32.20 7.16
CA ARG A 13 13.07 -30.73 7.11
C ARG A 13 13.85 -30.13 5.93
N LYS A 14 15.09 -30.58 5.69
CA LYS A 14 15.92 -30.11 4.56
C LYS A 14 15.31 -30.44 3.19
N ARG A 15 14.64 -31.59 3.05
CA ARG A 15 13.96 -31.98 1.80
C ARG A 15 12.70 -31.16 1.53
N ILE A 16 11.95 -30.78 2.57
CA ILE A 16 10.71 -29.99 2.42
C ILE A 16 11.01 -28.59 1.86
N VAL A 17 12.07 -27.93 2.33
CA VAL A 17 12.44 -26.56 1.93
C VAL A 17 12.89 -26.48 0.47
N LYS A 18 13.46 -27.55 -0.11
CA LYS A 18 13.92 -27.59 -1.51
C LYS A 18 12.80 -27.76 -2.55
N ILE A 19 11.56 -27.94 -2.11
CA ILE A 19 10.43 -28.18 -3.02
C ILE A 19 10.02 -26.86 -3.69
N PRO A 20 9.99 -26.78 -5.03
CA PRO A 20 9.59 -25.56 -5.74
C PRO A 20 8.17 -25.10 -5.36
N ARG A 21 7.92 -23.79 -5.43
CA ARG A 21 6.67 -23.14 -4.94
C ARG A 21 5.39 -23.72 -5.56
N LYS A 22 5.44 -24.21 -6.80
CA LYS A 22 4.24 -24.53 -7.61
C LYS A 22 3.73 -25.98 -7.54
N GLU A 23 4.37 -26.90 -6.82
CA GLU A 23 3.95 -28.31 -6.81
C GLU A 23 3.49 -28.83 -5.44
N HIS A 24 2.31 -29.46 -5.44
CA HIS A 24 1.83 -30.33 -4.36
C HIS A 24 2.69 -31.60 -4.34
N HIS A 25 3.79 -31.57 -3.58
CA HIS A 25 4.76 -32.65 -3.59
C HIS A 25 4.28 -33.85 -2.76
N LYS A 26 4.40 -35.07 -3.29
CA LYS A 26 4.06 -36.35 -2.62
C LYS A 26 4.66 -36.49 -1.21
N ILE A 27 5.78 -35.81 -0.95
CA ILE A 27 6.48 -35.76 0.34
C ILE A 27 5.62 -35.09 1.43
N LEU A 28 4.92 -33.99 1.12
CA LEU A 28 4.05 -33.30 2.08
C LEU A 28 2.88 -34.19 2.50
N HIS A 29 2.30 -34.93 1.56
CA HIS A 29 1.23 -35.89 1.82
C HIS A 29 1.70 -37.08 2.66
N HIS A 30 2.92 -37.58 2.39
CA HIS A 30 3.50 -38.69 3.16
C HIS A 30 3.78 -38.27 4.62
N ILE A 31 4.26 -37.04 4.84
CA ILE A 31 4.54 -36.52 6.19
C ILE A 31 3.26 -36.22 6.96
N HIS A 32 2.24 -35.66 6.32
CA HIS A 32 0.92 -35.49 6.93
C HIS A 32 0.37 -36.83 7.44
N LYS A 33 0.42 -37.87 6.62
CA LYS A 33 -0.08 -39.21 6.95
C LYS A 33 0.76 -39.94 8.01
N LYS A 34 2.09 -39.74 8.01
CA LYS A 34 3.03 -40.44 8.90
C LYS A 34 3.22 -39.76 10.26
N HIS A 35 3.15 -38.43 10.32
CA HIS A 35 3.43 -37.64 11.52
C HIS A 35 2.20 -36.87 12.05
N PHE A 36 1.01 -37.02 11.43
CA PHE A 36 -0.23 -36.34 11.83
C PHE A 36 -0.09 -34.81 11.96
N VAL A 37 0.79 -34.21 11.15
CA VAL A 37 1.02 -32.77 11.13
C VAL A 37 0.05 -32.13 10.15
N SER A 38 -0.62 -31.03 10.52
CA SER A 38 -1.58 -30.37 9.63
C SER A 38 -0.89 -29.89 8.34
N LYS A 39 -1.65 -29.87 7.23
CA LYS A 39 -1.14 -29.37 5.94
C LYS A 39 -0.69 -27.91 6.03
N GLU A 40 -1.37 -27.12 6.88
CA GLU A 40 -1.02 -25.73 7.17
C GLU A 40 0.33 -25.67 7.88
N THR A 41 0.55 -26.47 8.94
CA THR A 41 1.84 -26.49 9.65
C THR A 41 2.99 -26.95 8.74
N LEU A 42 2.74 -27.89 7.84
CA LEU A 42 3.71 -28.34 6.83
C LEU A 42 4.01 -27.26 5.77
N PHE A 43 3.00 -26.50 5.37
CA PHE A 43 3.17 -25.33 4.51
C PHE A 43 3.97 -24.24 5.22
N TYR A 44 3.67 -23.94 6.49
CA TYR A 44 4.45 -23.00 7.30
C TYR A 44 5.91 -23.46 7.47
N MET A 45 6.16 -24.76 7.70
CA MET A 45 7.52 -25.28 7.77
C MET A 45 8.26 -25.24 6.43
N LYS A 46 7.55 -25.30 5.30
CA LYS A 46 8.11 -25.13 3.95
C LYS A 46 8.45 -23.66 3.69
N GLU A 47 7.49 -22.77 3.91
CA GLU A 47 7.60 -21.35 3.56
C GLU A 47 8.49 -20.59 4.57
N TYR A 48 8.40 -20.91 5.86
CA TYR A 48 9.10 -20.22 6.97
C TYR A 48 10.13 -21.10 7.70
N GLY A 49 10.60 -22.18 7.05
CA GLY A 49 11.65 -23.02 7.63
C GLY A 49 12.97 -22.25 7.84
N PRO A 50 13.88 -22.72 8.72
CA PRO A 50 15.13 -22.04 9.10
C PRO A 50 16.18 -21.88 7.96
N ARG A 51 15.80 -22.19 6.71
CA ARG A 51 16.57 -21.99 5.48
C ARG A 51 15.70 -21.43 4.34
N SER A 52 14.62 -20.72 4.67
CA SER A 52 13.90 -19.97 3.63
C SER A 52 14.81 -18.86 3.14
N HIS A 53 15.00 -18.76 1.82
CA HIS A 53 15.65 -17.60 1.19
C HIS A 53 14.76 -16.35 1.26
N LEU A 54 13.81 -16.29 2.21
CA LEU A 54 12.81 -15.25 2.37
C LEU A 54 13.42 -13.86 2.43
N ILE A 55 14.47 -13.68 3.24
CA ILE A 55 15.17 -12.39 3.33
C ILE A 55 15.82 -12.04 1.99
N HIS A 56 16.46 -13.01 1.32
CA HIS A 56 17.09 -12.77 0.04
C HIS A 56 16.07 -12.45 -1.07
N GLU A 57 14.93 -13.15 -1.11
CA GLU A 57 13.83 -12.87 -2.03
C GLU A 57 13.24 -11.48 -1.76
N ILE A 58 12.91 -11.16 -0.51
CA ILE A 58 12.37 -9.84 -0.14
C ILE A 58 13.35 -8.73 -0.51
N VAL A 59 14.64 -8.88 -0.19
CA VAL A 59 15.67 -7.88 -0.52
C VAL A 59 15.84 -7.76 -2.04
N LYS A 60 15.90 -8.88 -2.75
CA LYS A 60 16.03 -8.89 -4.22
C LYS A 60 14.82 -8.25 -4.91
N ASP A 61 13.61 -8.50 -4.42
CA ASP A 61 12.37 -7.95 -4.96
C ASP A 61 12.19 -6.46 -4.58
N SER A 62 12.67 -6.06 -3.40
CA SER A 62 12.54 -4.68 -2.89
C SER A 62 13.61 -3.73 -3.43
N ILE A 63 14.85 -4.18 -3.68
CA ILE A 63 15.95 -3.34 -4.16
C ILE A 63 15.58 -2.53 -5.42
N PRO A 64 15.00 -3.13 -6.48
CA PRO A 64 14.61 -2.38 -7.67
C PRO A 64 13.59 -1.29 -7.36
N VAL A 65 12.64 -1.57 -6.47
CA VAL A 65 11.61 -0.60 -6.10
C VAL A 65 12.21 0.53 -5.25
N LEU A 66 13.09 0.21 -4.30
CA LEU A 66 13.79 1.21 -3.49
C LEU A 66 14.64 2.13 -4.35
N PHE A 67 15.36 1.58 -5.33
CA PHE A 67 16.15 2.37 -6.26
C PHE A 67 15.27 3.34 -7.07
N LEU A 68 14.08 2.87 -7.51
CA LEU A 68 13.09 3.73 -8.15
C LEU A 68 12.59 4.82 -7.20
N SER A 69 12.32 4.50 -5.93
CA SER A 69 11.91 5.50 -4.91
C SER A 69 12.97 6.58 -4.74
N VAL A 70 14.26 6.22 -4.73
CA VAL A 70 15.38 7.18 -4.63
C VAL A 70 15.42 8.14 -5.82
N ILE A 71 15.15 7.65 -7.03
CA ILE A 71 15.09 8.49 -8.23
C ILE A 71 13.86 9.42 -8.19
N LEU A 72 12.76 8.95 -7.61
CA LEU A 72 11.48 9.66 -7.57
C LEU A 72 11.44 10.74 -6.46
N ALA A 73 12.07 10.51 -5.31
CA ALA A 73 12.01 11.42 -4.16
C ALA A 73 12.43 12.89 -4.46
N PRO A 74 13.47 13.18 -5.26
CA PRO A 74 13.84 14.54 -5.62
C PRO A 74 12.73 15.34 -6.31
N PHE A 75 11.88 14.70 -7.12
CA PHE A 75 10.77 15.37 -7.80
C PHE A 75 9.75 15.93 -6.80
N ALA A 76 9.52 15.21 -5.70
CA ALA A 76 8.65 15.65 -4.62
C ALA A 76 9.24 16.88 -3.91
N GLY A 77 10.56 16.89 -3.68
CA GLY A 77 11.28 18.02 -3.11
C GLY A 77 11.27 19.26 -4.02
N LEU A 78 11.44 19.07 -5.33
CA LEU A 78 11.33 20.15 -6.32
C LEU A 78 9.93 20.75 -6.37
N ALA A 79 8.88 19.92 -6.27
CA ALA A 79 7.51 20.42 -6.20
C ALA A 79 7.28 21.27 -4.93
N LEU A 80 7.74 20.78 -3.78
CA LEU A 80 7.63 21.51 -2.52
C LEU A 80 8.45 22.81 -2.54
N ARG A 81 9.59 22.83 -3.24
CA ARG A 81 10.43 24.04 -3.39
C ARG A 81 9.65 25.17 -4.06
N SER A 82 8.76 24.87 -5.01
CA SER A 82 7.96 25.87 -5.71
C SER A 82 6.99 26.65 -4.80
N ILE A 83 6.61 26.09 -3.65
CA ILE A 83 5.77 26.76 -2.67
C ILE A 83 6.53 27.23 -1.43
N PHE A 84 7.86 27.02 -1.37
CA PHE A 84 8.68 27.28 -0.19
C PHE A 84 8.56 28.72 0.33
N ASP A 85 8.54 29.70 -0.56
CA ASP A 85 8.42 31.11 -0.19
C ASP A 85 7.00 31.48 0.29
N LYS A 86 6.01 30.64 -0.03
CA LYS A 86 4.61 30.77 0.42
C LYS A 86 4.32 29.96 1.69
N LEU A 87 5.19 29.03 2.10
CA LEU A 87 4.95 28.14 3.24
C LEU A 87 4.69 28.91 4.54
N SER A 88 5.36 30.06 4.73
CA SER A 88 5.17 30.95 5.89
C SER A 88 3.76 31.50 6.02
N PHE A 89 3.05 31.66 4.90
CA PHE A 89 1.66 32.13 4.84
C PHE A 89 0.64 30.99 4.78
N LEU A 90 1.10 29.73 4.73
CA LEU A 90 0.28 28.54 4.54
C LEU A 90 0.46 27.54 5.70
N ILE A 91 0.54 28.03 6.94
CA ILE A 91 0.80 27.19 8.14
C ILE A 91 -0.12 25.96 8.24
N PRO A 92 -1.46 26.07 8.05
CA PRO A 92 -2.33 24.89 8.05
C PRO A 92 -1.94 23.84 6.99
N LEU A 93 -1.49 24.29 5.82
CA LEU A 93 -1.04 23.40 4.75
C LEU A 93 0.24 22.67 5.14
N VAL A 94 1.19 23.36 5.79
CA VAL A 94 2.45 22.76 6.29
C VAL A 94 2.17 21.64 7.29
N ILE A 95 1.19 21.84 8.17
CA ILE A 95 0.77 20.83 9.15
C ILE A 95 0.08 19.64 8.43
N MET A 96 -0.78 19.94 7.45
CA MET A 96 -1.60 18.93 6.80
C MET A 96 -0.82 18.05 5.82
N VAL A 97 0.14 18.59 5.08
CA VAL A 97 0.82 17.91 3.96
C VAL A 97 1.48 16.58 4.36
N PRO A 98 2.31 16.50 5.42
CA PRO A 98 2.92 15.24 5.81
C PRO A 98 1.90 14.18 6.24
N ALA A 99 0.87 14.60 6.98
CA ALA A 99 -0.20 13.71 7.43
C ALA A 99 -1.04 13.20 6.26
N LEU A 100 -1.37 14.08 5.32
CA LEU A 100 -2.10 13.74 4.10
C LEU A 100 -1.31 12.74 3.26
N ASN A 101 -0.01 12.98 3.07
CA ASN A 101 0.86 12.06 2.33
C ASN A 101 0.88 10.66 2.95
N GLY A 102 1.03 10.57 4.28
CA GLY A 102 0.98 9.30 5.00
C GLY A 102 -0.34 8.54 4.79
N ILE A 103 -1.48 9.22 4.96
CA ILE A 103 -2.81 8.61 4.75
C ILE A 103 -2.98 8.13 3.31
N ILE A 104 -2.58 8.93 2.32
CA ILE A 104 -2.69 8.55 0.91
C ILE A 104 -1.83 7.31 0.59
N GLY A 105 -0.60 7.25 1.11
CA GLY A 105 0.27 6.09 0.99
C GLY A 105 -0.37 4.83 1.59
N GLU A 106 -0.98 4.93 2.77
CA GLU A 106 -1.67 3.83 3.44
C GLU A 106 -2.97 3.42 2.73
N LEU A 107 -3.70 4.38 2.15
CA LEU A 107 -4.84 4.08 1.29
C LEU A 107 -4.40 3.30 0.05
N GLY A 108 -3.31 3.71 -0.59
CA GLY A 108 -2.70 3.00 -1.71
C GLY A 108 -2.33 1.56 -1.38
N SER A 109 -1.57 1.35 -0.30
CA SER A 109 -1.16 0.00 0.13
C SER A 109 -2.38 -0.89 0.46
N THR A 110 -3.41 -0.32 1.10
CA THR A 110 -4.63 -1.06 1.41
C THR A 110 -5.47 -1.36 0.16
N ILE A 111 -5.51 -0.45 -0.81
CA ILE A 111 -6.17 -0.71 -2.11
C ILE A 111 -5.47 -1.87 -2.81
N ALA A 112 -4.14 -1.84 -2.90
CA ALA A 112 -3.34 -2.92 -3.49
C ALA A 112 -3.61 -4.26 -2.78
N SER A 113 -3.48 -4.31 -1.46
CA SER A 113 -3.69 -5.53 -0.66
C SER A 113 -5.10 -6.11 -0.80
N LYS A 114 -6.14 -5.27 -0.75
CA LYS A 114 -7.54 -5.73 -0.89
C LYS A 114 -7.85 -6.17 -2.32
N PHE A 115 -7.28 -5.48 -3.33
CA PHE A 115 -7.42 -5.89 -4.72
C PHE A 115 -6.77 -7.25 -4.96
N THR A 116 -5.53 -7.44 -4.51
CA THR A 116 -4.80 -8.72 -4.56
C THR A 116 -5.58 -9.85 -3.88
N THR A 117 -6.10 -9.58 -2.68
CA THR A 117 -6.95 -10.55 -1.97
C THR A 117 -8.19 -10.92 -2.81
N GLY A 118 -8.82 -9.93 -3.45
CA GLY A 118 -9.95 -10.16 -4.35
C GLY A 118 -9.61 -11.04 -5.56
N LEU A 119 -8.40 -10.90 -6.10
CA LEU A 119 -7.88 -11.77 -7.18
C LEU A 119 -7.72 -13.22 -6.71
N PHE A 120 -7.01 -13.44 -5.59
CA PHE A 120 -6.79 -14.79 -5.04
C PHE A 120 -8.07 -15.48 -4.59
N LEU A 121 -9.06 -14.74 -4.07
CA LEU A 121 -10.37 -15.27 -3.71
C LEU A 121 -11.30 -15.50 -4.92
N GLY A 122 -10.85 -15.19 -6.14
CA GLY A 122 -11.66 -15.33 -7.35
C GLY A 122 -12.89 -14.42 -7.38
N LYS A 123 -12.90 -13.32 -6.60
CA LYS A 123 -13.99 -12.32 -6.58
C LYS A 123 -13.93 -11.37 -7.79
N ILE A 124 -12.82 -11.38 -8.50
CA ILE A 124 -12.58 -10.55 -9.68
C ILE A 124 -12.40 -11.49 -10.87
N LYS A 125 -13.48 -11.68 -11.64
CA LYS A 125 -13.50 -12.52 -12.85
C LYS A 125 -13.84 -11.67 -14.07
N GLY A 126 -13.27 -12.03 -15.22
CA GLY A 126 -13.52 -11.32 -16.48
C GLY A 126 -12.99 -9.89 -16.46
N THR A 127 -13.84 -8.91 -16.76
CA THR A 127 -13.48 -7.48 -16.75
C THR A 127 -13.47 -6.91 -15.32
N PRO A 128 -12.32 -6.53 -14.77
CA PRO A 128 -12.17 -6.11 -13.37
C PRO A 128 -13.07 -4.93 -12.99
N TRP A 129 -13.16 -3.93 -13.87
CA TRP A 129 -13.99 -2.72 -13.67
C TRP A 129 -15.49 -2.99 -13.56
N LYS A 130 -15.96 -4.14 -14.08
CA LYS A 130 -17.37 -4.56 -13.94
C LYS A 130 -17.61 -5.36 -12.66
N SER A 131 -16.56 -5.80 -11.95
CA SER A 131 -16.72 -6.55 -10.70
C SER A 131 -17.34 -5.67 -9.60
N ASN A 132 -18.41 -6.17 -8.99
CA ASN A 132 -19.03 -5.53 -7.82
C ASN A 132 -18.02 -5.35 -6.68
N PHE A 133 -17.09 -6.29 -6.51
CA PHE A 133 -16.05 -6.18 -5.49
C PHE A 133 -15.15 -4.95 -5.72
N VAL A 134 -14.73 -4.73 -6.97
CA VAL A 134 -13.88 -3.60 -7.35
C VAL A 134 -14.62 -2.28 -7.16
N LYS A 135 -15.90 -2.22 -7.55
CA LYS A 135 -16.74 -1.04 -7.31
C LYS A 135 -16.90 -0.74 -5.82
N ILE A 136 -17.25 -1.73 -5.00
CA ILE A 136 -17.39 -1.57 -3.55
C ILE A 136 -16.08 -1.10 -2.93
N LEU A 137 -14.95 -1.67 -3.35
CA LEU A 137 -13.63 -1.26 -2.88
C LEU A 137 -13.36 0.22 -3.20
N LEU A 138 -13.61 0.66 -4.44
CA LEU A 138 -13.43 2.06 -4.83
C LEU A 138 -14.29 3.01 -3.99
N HIS A 139 -15.59 2.71 -3.88
CA HIS A 139 -16.52 3.56 -3.11
C HIS A 139 -16.12 3.64 -1.64
N ALA A 140 -15.75 2.51 -1.03
CA ALA A 140 -15.28 2.48 0.34
C ALA A 140 -14.02 3.34 0.52
N LYS A 141 -13.08 3.27 -0.42
CA LYS A 141 -11.81 4.00 -0.35
C LYS A 141 -11.96 5.49 -0.59
N ILE A 142 -12.84 5.90 -1.50
CA ILE A 142 -13.21 7.32 -1.67
C ILE A 142 -13.87 7.88 -0.40
N LYS A 143 -14.78 7.13 0.24
CA LYS A 143 -15.42 7.59 1.48
C LYS A 143 -14.41 7.77 2.62
N VAL A 144 -13.50 6.81 2.79
CA VAL A 144 -12.42 6.94 3.78
C VAL A 144 -11.51 8.12 3.45
N ALA A 145 -11.13 8.28 2.18
CA ALA A 145 -10.31 9.40 1.73
C ALA A 145 -10.93 10.77 2.06
N ILE A 146 -12.22 10.95 1.77
CA ILE A 146 -12.96 12.18 2.09
C ILE A 146 -13.02 12.40 3.60
N ALA A 147 -13.39 11.39 4.38
CA ALA A 147 -13.50 11.50 5.84
C ALA A 147 -12.14 11.85 6.48
N SER A 148 -11.06 11.19 6.05
CA SER A 148 -9.71 11.45 6.52
C SER A 148 -9.24 12.87 6.19
N VAL A 149 -9.52 13.37 4.98
CA VAL A 149 -9.16 14.74 4.59
C VAL A 149 -9.91 15.77 5.41
N LEU A 150 -11.22 15.59 5.59
CA LEU A 150 -12.02 16.51 6.39
C LEU A 150 -11.50 16.58 7.83
N TYR A 151 -11.21 15.41 8.42
CA TYR A 151 -10.60 15.33 9.74
C TYR A 151 -9.24 16.05 9.80
N LEU A 152 -8.33 15.75 8.87
CA LEU A 152 -7.00 16.36 8.82
C LEU A 152 -7.06 17.88 8.60
N SER A 153 -7.93 18.35 7.71
CA SER A 153 -8.07 19.78 7.39
C SER A 153 -8.58 20.54 8.61
N LEU A 154 -9.61 20.01 9.29
CA LEU A 154 -10.13 20.61 10.51
C LEU A 154 -9.09 20.62 11.63
N LEU A 155 -8.35 19.52 11.79
CA LEU A 155 -7.28 19.43 12.79
C LEU A 155 -6.14 20.43 12.49
N ALA A 156 -5.72 20.54 11.23
CA ALA A 156 -4.66 21.46 10.83
C ALA A 156 -5.07 22.93 11.02
N LEU A 157 -6.30 23.29 10.66
CA LEU A 157 -6.86 24.62 10.89
C LEU A 157 -6.97 24.93 12.39
N PHE A 158 -7.46 23.98 13.18
CA PHE A 158 -7.56 24.11 14.64
C PHE A 158 -6.19 24.34 15.29
N LEU A 159 -5.20 23.49 14.97
CA LEU A 159 -3.84 23.62 15.50
C LEU A 159 -3.19 24.95 15.10
N SER A 160 -3.46 25.43 13.89
CA SER A 160 -2.96 26.72 13.42
C SER A 160 -3.60 27.89 14.19
N ALA A 161 -4.92 27.84 14.42
CA ALA A 161 -5.62 28.84 15.22
C ALA A 161 -5.09 28.90 16.67
N VAL A 162 -4.88 27.73 17.30
CA VAL A 162 -4.30 27.64 18.66
C VAL A 162 -2.89 28.23 18.73
N LYS A 163 -2.12 28.14 17.63
CA LYS A 163 -0.79 28.76 17.50
C LYS A 163 -0.83 30.26 17.15
N GLY A 164 -2.02 30.87 17.11
CA GLY A 164 -2.20 32.30 16.85
C GLY A 164 -2.26 32.68 15.36
N PHE A 165 -2.31 31.69 14.44
CA PHE A 165 -2.47 31.97 13.02
C PHE A 165 -3.90 32.42 12.73
N GLN A 166 -4.03 33.63 12.20
CA GLN A 166 -5.31 34.22 11.80
C GLN A 166 -5.63 33.84 10.36
N PHE A 167 -6.85 33.37 10.11
CA PHE A 167 -7.34 33.05 8.78
C PHE A 167 -8.83 33.34 8.69
N ASP A 168 -9.31 33.65 7.48
CA ASP A 168 -10.71 33.84 7.20
C ASP A 168 -11.37 32.52 6.74
N LEU A 169 -12.70 32.56 6.58
CA LEU A 169 -13.47 31.40 6.12
C LEU A 169 -13.03 30.94 4.72
N MET A 170 -12.70 31.88 3.83
CA MET A 170 -12.29 31.58 2.46
C MET A 170 -10.97 30.79 2.44
N PHE A 171 -10.00 31.18 3.27
CA PHE A 171 -8.74 30.47 3.45
C PHE A 171 -8.98 29.04 3.94
N ALA A 172 -9.83 28.87 4.96
CA ALA A 172 -10.17 27.54 5.48
C ALA A 172 -10.79 26.64 4.40
N LEU A 173 -11.71 27.18 3.59
CA LEU A 173 -12.32 26.46 2.47
C LEU A 173 -11.29 26.07 1.40
N LYS A 174 -10.32 26.94 1.09
CA LYS A 174 -9.23 26.62 0.16
C LYS A 174 -8.39 25.44 0.66
N ILE A 175 -8.04 25.38 1.95
CA ILE A 175 -7.27 24.27 2.53
C ILE A 175 -8.04 22.94 2.40
N ILE A 176 -9.32 22.93 2.78
CA ILE A 176 -10.18 21.75 2.65
C ILE A 176 -10.29 21.32 1.18
N PHE A 177 -10.47 22.27 0.27
CA PHE A 177 -10.57 22.01 -1.16
C PHE A 177 -9.28 21.39 -1.72
N ILE A 178 -8.11 21.94 -1.38
CA ILE A 178 -6.81 21.39 -1.76
C ILE A 178 -6.69 19.94 -1.29
N GLY A 179 -7.01 19.67 -0.01
CA GLY A 179 -6.97 18.32 0.54
C GLY A 179 -7.90 17.34 -0.20
N LEU A 180 -9.13 17.76 -0.50
CA LEU A 180 -10.14 16.91 -1.13
C LEU A 180 -9.75 16.57 -2.58
N VAL A 181 -9.39 17.58 -3.37
CA VAL A 181 -9.01 17.40 -4.77
C VAL A 181 -7.73 16.56 -4.86
N SER A 182 -6.75 16.83 -4.00
CA SER A 182 -5.50 16.04 -3.97
C SER A 182 -5.79 14.57 -3.65
N SER A 183 -6.50 14.32 -2.55
CA SER A 183 -6.78 12.96 -2.08
C SER A 183 -7.61 12.16 -3.09
N ILE A 184 -8.68 12.73 -3.65
CA ILE A 184 -9.52 12.04 -4.63
C ILE A 184 -8.73 11.72 -5.90
N THR A 185 -7.96 12.69 -6.41
CA THR A 185 -7.11 12.51 -7.60
C THR A 185 -6.13 11.37 -7.39
N ILE A 186 -5.38 11.40 -6.28
CA ILE A 186 -4.28 10.45 -6.05
C ILE A 186 -4.82 9.06 -5.71
N VAL A 187 -5.85 8.96 -4.87
CA VAL A 187 -6.53 7.68 -4.60
C VAL A 187 -7.08 7.07 -5.90
N GLY A 188 -7.61 7.89 -6.81
CA GLY A 188 -8.03 7.44 -8.14
C GLY A 188 -6.87 6.86 -8.96
N ILE A 189 -5.74 7.56 -9.02
CA ILE A 189 -4.52 7.10 -9.70
C ILE A 189 -4.03 5.77 -9.11
N LEU A 190 -3.88 5.69 -7.79
CA LEU A 190 -3.43 4.49 -7.08
C LEU A 190 -4.38 3.31 -7.28
N PHE A 191 -5.69 3.58 -7.36
CA PHE A 191 -6.68 2.56 -7.68
C PHE A 191 -6.52 2.01 -9.09
N VAL A 192 -6.37 2.88 -10.09
CA VAL A 192 -6.12 2.46 -11.48
C VAL A 192 -4.85 1.63 -11.58
N ILE A 193 -3.77 2.06 -10.93
CA ILE A 193 -2.49 1.34 -10.89
C ILE A 193 -2.67 -0.04 -10.24
N SER A 194 -3.38 -0.11 -9.11
CA SER A 194 -3.65 -1.37 -8.42
C SER A 194 -4.46 -2.33 -9.27
N VAL A 195 -5.46 -1.83 -10.01
CA VAL A 195 -6.27 -2.66 -10.90
C VAL A 195 -5.43 -3.20 -12.06
N ILE A 196 -4.78 -2.31 -12.82
CA ILE A 196 -4.03 -2.68 -14.03
C ILE A 196 -2.81 -3.52 -13.67
N GLY A 197 -1.96 -3.00 -12.77
CA GLY A 197 -0.75 -3.67 -12.32
C GLY A 197 -1.07 -5.00 -11.62
N GLY A 198 -2.13 -5.02 -10.80
CA GLY A 198 -2.55 -6.23 -10.10
C GLY A 198 -2.91 -7.38 -11.03
N ILE A 199 -3.64 -7.11 -12.11
CA ILE A 199 -3.98 -8.13 -13.10
C ILE A 199 -2.74 -8.60 -13.85
N ILE A 200 -1.85 -7.68 -14.24
CA ILE A 200 -0.65 -8.00 -15.01
C ILE A 200 0.26 -8.92 -14.18
N ILE A 201 0.55 -8.54 -12.94
CA ILE A 201 1.44 -9.30 -12.05
C ILE A 201 0.79 -10.65 -11.68
N PHE A 202 -0.51 -10.65 -11.38
CA PHE A 202 -1.23 -11.88 -11.06
C PHE A 202 -1.24 -12.87 -12.23
N LYS A 203 -1.37 -12.39 -13.48
CA LYS A 203 -1.26 -13.24 -14.68
C LYS A 203 0.15 -13.81 -14.89
N ARG A 204 1.20 -13.13 -14.38
CA ARG A 204 2.58 -13.67 -14.35
C ARG A 204 2.77 -14.74 -13.27
N GLY A 205 1.78 -14.92 -12.38
CA GLY A 205 1.82 -15.90 -11.29
C GLY A 205 2.68 -15.46 -10.11
N GLU A 206 2.90 -14.15 -9.98
CA GLU A 206 3.58 -13.50 -8.85
C GLU A 206 2.55 -12.86 -7.92
N ASP A 207 2.93 -12.59 -6.67
CA ASP A 207 2.07 -11.84 -5.74
C ASP A 207 2.11 -10.34 -6.11
N PRO A 208 0.98 -9.74 -6.55
CA PRO A 208 0.95 -8.32 -6.85
C PRO A 208 1.36 -7.41 -5.68
N ASN A 209 1.20 -7.85 -4.43
CA ASN A 209 1.56 -7.05 -3.26
C ASN A 209 3.05 -6.72 -3.21
N ASN A 210 3.92 -7.60 -3.73
CA ASN A 210 5.37 -7.40 -3.72
C ASN A 210 5.79 -6.16 -4.52
N PHE A 211 4.99 -5.77 -5.52
CA PHE A 211 5.28 -4.61 -6.37
C PHE A 211 4.32 -3.46 -6.11
N LEU A 212 3.03 -3.73 -5.99
CA LEU A 212 2.00 -2.70 -5.90
C LEU A 212 2.08 -1.89 -4.62
N ILE A 213 2.42 -2.49 -3.47
CA ILE A 213 2.50 -1.76 -2.21
C ILE A 213 3.66 -0.76 -2.25
N PRO A 214 4.92 -1.19 -2.51
CA PRO A 214 6.05 -0.25 -2.58
C PRO A 214 5.89 0.80 -3.69
N MET A 215 5.33 0.42 -4.84
CA MET A 215 5.04 1.34 -5.94
C MET A 215 3.99 2.38 -5.55
N SER A 216 2.90 1.96 -4.89
CA SER A 216 1.83 2.87 -4.47
C SER A 216 2.32 3.91 -3.48
N THR A 217 3.14 3.52 -2.50
CA THR A 217 3.73 4.46 -1.54
C THR A 217 4.67 5.44 -2.23
N SER A 218 5.55 4.96 -3.12
CA SER A 218 6.47 5.84 -3.85
C SER A 218 5.76 6.86 -4.73
N ILE A 219 4.67 6.44 -5.38
CA ILE A 219 3.84 7.33 -6.20
C ILE A 219 3.07 8.31 -5.32
N ALA A 220 2.53 7.86 -4.19
CA ALA A 220 1.86 8.74 -3.24
C ALA A 220 2.81 9.85 -2.77
N ASP A 221 4.05 9.52 -2.40
CA ASP A 221 5.04 10.49 -1.91
C ASP A 221 5.32 11.61 -2.91
N VAL A 222 5.50 11.27 -4.18
CA VAL A 222 5.79 12.25 -5.24
C VAL A 222 4.55 13.01 -5.67
N VAL A 223 3.48 12.29 -6.00
CA VAL A 223 2.29 12.88 -6.62
C VAL A 223 1.53 13.73 -5.60
N THR A 224 1.51 13.37 -4.31
CA THR A 224 0.91 14.21 -3.27
C THR A 224 1.56 15.58 -3.22
N LEU A 225 2.89 15.62 -3.16
CA LEU A 225 3.61 16.89 -3.10
C LEU A 225 3.44 17.71 -4.39
N ILE A 226 3.44 17.07 -5.56
CA ILE A 226 3.19 17.76 -6.84
C ILE A 226 1.78 18.37 -6.87
N VAL A 227 0.75 17.56 -6.61
CA VAL A 227 -0.65 17.99 -6.75
C VAL A 227 -1.00 19.05 -5.70
N VAL A 228 -0.58 18.86 -4.44
CA VAL A 228 -0.82 19.85 -3.39
C VAL A 228 -0.10 21.16 -3.69
N SER A 229 1.16 21.11 -4.13
CA SER A 229 1.93 22.31 -4.46
C SER A 229 1.32 23.05 -5.65
N ALA A 230 0.89 22.34 -6.69
CA ALA A 230 0.22 22.94 -7.84
C ALA A 230 -1.10 23.62 -7.46
N LEU A 231 -1.93 22.96 -6.64
CA LEU A 231 -3.20 23.54 -6.18
C LEU A 231 -2.97 24.72 -5.23
N ALA A 232 -1.94 24.66 -4.39
CA ALA A 232 -1.56 25.77 -3.53
C ALA A 232 -1.16 27.01 -4.35
N LEU A 233 -0.36 26.84 -5.41
CA LEU A 233 0.02 27.94 -6.33
C LEU A 233 -1.16 28.50 -7.13
N LEU A 234 -2.15 27.66 -7.43
CA LEU A 234 -3.32 28.08 -8.20
C LEU A 234 -4.31 28.89 -7.33
N LEU A 235 -4.41 28.55 -6.04
CA LEU A 235 -5.42 29.13 -5.13
C LEU A 235 -4.90 30.25 -4.24
N PHE A 236 -3.58 30.36 -4.06
CA PHE A 236 -2.87 31.37 -3.26
C PHE A 236 -1.67 31.91 -4.05
#